data_AF-A0A966R9V5-F1
#
_entry.id   AF-A0A966R9V5-F1
#
_cell.length_a   1.000
_cell.length_b   1.000
_cell.length_c   1.000
_cell.angle_alpha   90.00
_cell.angle_beta   90.00
_cell.angle_gamma   90.00
#
_symmetry.space_group_name_H-M   'P 1'
#
loop_
_entity.id
_entity.type
_entity.pdbx_description
1 polymer ?
#
loop_
_entity_poly.entity_id
_entity_poly.type
_entity_poly.pdbx_seq_one_letter_code
_entity_poly.pdbx_strand_id
1 'polypeptide(L)'
;MRILAPGRRRRVFELSAMIIAILTLVATASLESRLFQLSENLSRNRHFISTVIYFGIININVVMILVLSFLIFRNVVKLMIDRRRGVLGSKLKTKLVAILAFFALAPTLVLFYVSTGFISRSFDEWFSDRVRTTMQETREAGARIYRQDQRRLEGLARIAIERVHARRAGWVAGVPAWKLETTRLDGFENEYGVKSVTVVDRSGALEREVAGKSRWRAPDIFVVDSLSRFAD
;
A
#
# COMPACT_ATOMS: atom_id res chain seq x y z
N MET A 1 70.92 22.87 -20.90
CA MET A 1 69.61 22.44 -21.45
C MET A 1 68.87 21.65 -20.37
N ARG A 2 67.89 22.26 -19.68
CA ARG A 2 67.18 21.66 -18.53
C ARG A 2 65.94 20.91 -19.02
N ILE A 3 65.87 19.61 -18.72
CA ILE A 3 64.76 18.72 -19.05
C ILE A 3 63.58 19.03 -18.12
N LEU A 4 62.48 19.51 -18.69
CA LEU A 4 61.22 19.78 -17.98
C LEU A 4 60.56 18.46 -17.57
N ALA A 5 60.43 18.22 -16.26
CA ALA A 5 59.82 17.03 -15.69
C ALA A 5 58.28 17.00 -15.89
N PRO A 6 57.70 16.02 -16.61
CA PRO A 6 56.26 15.91 -16.77
C PRO A 6 55.66 15.06 -15.64
N GLY A 7 55.73 15.55 -14.39
CA GLY A 7 55.35 14.77 -13.19
C GLY A 7 54.17 15.31 -12.38
N ARG A 8 53.83 16.60 -12.49
CA ARG A 8 52.97 17.26 -11.49
C ARG A 8 51.48 16.92 -11.65
N ARG A 9 50.96 16.83 -12.89
CA ARG A 9 49.53 16.53 -13.15
C ARG A 9 49.08 15.11 -12.80
N ARG A 10 49.98 14.10 -12.82
CA ARG A 10 49.65 12.74 -12.38
C ARG A 10 49.46 12.66 -10.87
N ARG A 11 50.30 13.39 -10.12
CA ARG A 11 50.21 13.44 -8.66
C ARG A 11 48.96 14.15 -8.17
N VAL A 12 48.50 15.23 -8.82
CA VAL A 12 47.24 15.89 -8.38
C VAL A 12 46.00 15.04 -8.59
N PHE A 13 45.94 14.19 -9.63
CA PHE A 13 44.83 13.25 -9.80
C PHE A 13 44.90 12.08 -8.81
N GLU A 14 46.10 11.58 -8.50
CA GLU A 14 46.28 10.57 -7.44
C GLU A 14 45.94 11.15 -6.07
N LEU A 15 46.31 12.40 -5.81
CA LEU A 15 45.96 13.12 -4.59
C LEU A 15 44.46 13.43 -4.52
N SER A 16 43.82 13.88 -5.61
CA SER A 16 42.38 14.14 -5.59
C SER A 16 41.57 12.87 -5.40
N ALA A 17 42.00 11.76 -6.01
CA ALA A 17 41.41 10.45 -5.82
C ALA A 17 41.60 9.98 -4.36
N MET A 18 42.81 10.10 -3.81
CA MET A 18 43.09 9.76 -2.41
C MET A 18 42.30 10.65 -1.44
N ILE A 19 42.15 11.94 -1.75
CA ILE A 19 41.31 12.88 -1.00
C ILE A 19 39.84 12.48 -1.06
N ILE A 20 39.30 12.12 -2.23
CA ILE A 20 37.91 11.66 -2.36
C ILE A 20 37.71 10.36 -1.58
N ALA A 21 38.64 9.40 -1.66
CA ALA A 21 38.56 8.15 -0.91
C ALA A 21 38.62 8.39 0.61
N ILE A 22 39.53 9.26 1.08
CA ILE A 22 39.63 9.67 2.48
C ILE A 22 38.36 10.41 2.91
N LEU A 23 37.84 11.32 2.09
CA LEU A 23 36.64 12.09 2.38
C LEU A 23 35.40 11.19 2.44
N THR A 24 35.34 10.17 1.59
CA THR A 24 34.26 9.17 1.62
C THR A 24 34.38 8.26 2.85
N LEU A 25 35.59 7.80 3.19
CA LEU A 25 35.86 7.02 4.41
C LEU A 25 35.47 7.81 5.68
N VAL A 26 35.86 9.09 5.75
CA VAL A 26 35.53 9.98 6.86
C VAL A 26 34.04 10.31 6.89
N ALA A 27 33.40 10.49 5.73
CA ALA A 27 31.96 10.70 5.66
C ALA A 27 31.20 9.49 6.21
N THR A 28 31.57 8.27 5.84
CA THR A 28 30.94 7.04 6.37
C THR A 28 31.17 6.90 7.88
N ALA A 29 32.41 7.05 8.35
CA ALA A 29 32.74 6.95 9.79
C ALA A 29 32.06 8.03 10.66
N SER A 30 31.88 9.25 10.13
CA SER A 30 31.20 10.33 10.85
C SER A 30 29.67 10.20 10.84
N LEU A 31 29.11 9.49 9.84
CA LEU A 31 27.70 9.13 9.81
C LEU A 31 27.39 8.03 10.84
N GLU A 32 28.29 7.05 10.97
CA GLU A 32 28.22 5.98 11.95
C GLU A 32 28.19 6.51 13.39
N SER A 33 29.09 7.44 13.75
CA SER A 33 29.15 7.98 15.11
C SER A 33 27.87 8.72 15.52
N ARG A 34 27.24 9.44 14.57
CA ARG A 34 25.97 10.15 14.80
C ARG A 34 24.79 9.20 14.96
N LEU A 35 24.76 8.13 14.17
CA LEU A 35 23.70 7.12 14.26
C LEU A 35 23.84 6.25 15.52
N PHE A 36 25.06 6.00 15.99
CA PHE A 36 25.32 5.29 17.23
C PHE A 36 24.78 6.07 18.45
N GLN A 37 25.08 7.38 18.54
CA GLN A 37 24.57 8.26 19.58
C GLN A 37 23.03 8.38 19.54
N LEU A 38 22.44 8.38 18.34
CA LEU A 38 20.98 8.39 18.19
C LEU A 38 20.35 7.05 18.61
N SER A 39 21.01 5.93 18.32
CA SER A 39 20.55 4.58 18.69
C SER A 39 20.63 4.32 20.20
N GLU A 40 21.65 4.86 20.86
CA GLU A 40 21.87 4.77 22.30
C GLU A 40 20.79 5.52 23.08
N ASN A 41 20.37 6.70 22.58
CA ASN A 41 19.27 7.47 23.15
C ASN A 41 17.88 6.86 22.93
N LEU A 42 17.72 5.96 21.95
CA LEU A 42 16.42 5.42 21.53
C LEU A 42 16.10 4.00 22.03
N SER A 43 17.06 3.24 22.59
CA SER A 43 16.87 1.79 22.77
C SER A 43 17.11 1.27 24.20
N ARG A 44 16.06 1.37 25.02
CA ARG A 44 15.84 0.59 26.25
C ARG A 44 15.23 -0.80 25.97
N ASN A 45 15.40 -1.38 24.78
CA ASN A 45 14.72 -2.64 24.39
C ASN A 45 15.60 -3.67 23.64
N ARG A 46 15.20 -4.95 23.78
CA ARG A 46 15.89 -6.20 23.40
C ARG A 46 16.24 -6.41 21.91
N HIS A 47 15.84 -5.51 21.01
CA HIS A 47 16.10 -5.62 19.55
C HIS A 47 17.34 -4.84 19.07
N PHE A 48 18.11 -4.24 19.98
CA PHE A 48 19.32 -3.47 19.67
C PHE A 48 20.36 -4.26 18.85
N ILE A 49 20.64 -5.51 19.23
CA ILE A 49 21.72 -6.31 18.61
C ILE A 49 21.42 -6.60 17.13
N SER A 50 20.18 -6.96 16.79
CA SER A 50 19.80 -7.25 15.40
C SER A 50 19.95 -6.00 14.52
N THR A 51 19.46 -4.85 14.99
CA THR A 51 19.56 -3.59 14.25
C THR A 51 21.02 -3.16 14.04
N VAL A 52 21.85 -3.27 15.07
CA VAL A 52 23.28 -2.92 15.00
C VAL A 52 24.03 -3.87 14.06
N ILE A 53 23.74 -5.17 14.06
CA ILE A 53 24.39 -6.14 13.15
C ILE A 53 23.98 -5.87 11.69
N TYR A 54 22.68 -5.71 11.40
CA TYR A 54 22.23 -5.40 10.03
C TYR A 54 22.81 -4.08 9.54
N PHE A 55 22.82 -3.06 10.40
CA PHE A 55 23.42 -1.77 10.08
C PHE A 55 24.92 -1.88 9.83
N GLY A 56 25.66 -2.64 10.65
CA GLY A 56 27.08 -2.91 10.45
C GLY A 56 27.39 -3.64 9.15
N ILE A 57 26.60 -4.67 8.81
CA ILE A 57 26.74 -5.45 7.56
C ILE A 57 26.49 -4.57 6.33
N ILE A 58 25.49 -3.69 6.36
CA ILE A 58 25.23 -2.77 5.25
C ILE A 58 26.37 -1.77 5.09
N ASN A 59 26.86 -1.19 6.18
CA ASN A 59 27.95 -0.20 6.11
C ASN A 59 29.27 -0.83 5.65
N ILE A 60 29.66 -2.00 6.17
CA ILE A 60 30.87 -2.68 5.69
C ILE A 60 30.75 -3.02 4.20
N ASN A 61 29.56 -3.41 3.73
CA ASN A 61 29.32 -3.66 2.31
C ASN A 61 29.48 -2.37 1.49
N VAL A 62 28.92 -1.24 1.95
CA VAL A 62 29.07 0.08 1.31
C VAL A 62 30.54 0.50 1.25
N VAL A 63 31.28 0.40 2.36
CA VAL A 63 32.72 0.72 2.41
C VAL A 63 33.49 -0.18 1.45
N MET A 64 33.18 -1.48 1.40
CA MET A 64 33.85 -2.42 0.50
C MET A 64 33.58 -2.09 -0.97
N ILE A 65 32.34 -1.75 -1.34
CA ILE A 65 31.98 -1.30 -2.68
C ILE A 65 32.70 0.00 -3.03
N LEU A 66 32.76 0.96 -2.11
CA LEU A 66 33.45 2.23 -2.33
C LEU A 66 34.95 2.05 -2.56
N VAL A 67 35.61 1.26 -1.72
CA VAL A 67 37.04 0.94 -1.87
C VAL A 67 37.28 0.21 -3.19
N LEU A 68 36.47 -0.79 -3.51
CA LEU A 68 36.60 -1.54 -4.76
C LEU A 68 36.38 -0.64 -5.98
N SER A 69 35.32 0.17 -5.97
CA SER A 69 35.01 1.14 -7.02
C SER A 69 36.16 2.14 -7.20
N PHE A 70 36.73 2.63 -6.10
CA PHE A 70 37.91 3.48 -6.11
C PHE A 70 39.13 2.81 -6.77
N LEU A 71 39.42 1.56 -6.41
CA LEU A 71 40.51 0.78 -7.00
C LEU A 71 40.31 0.57 -8.50
N ILE A 72 39.09 0.21 -8.91
CA ILE A 72 38.72 0.02 -10.32
C ILE A 72 38.88 1.34 -11.07
N PHE A 73 38.31 2.43 -10.55
CA PHE A 73 38.39 3.75 -11.18
C PHE A 73 39.85 4.19 -11.37
N ARG A 74 40.69 4.05 -10.33
CA ARG A 74 42.13 4.32 -10.41
C ARG A 74 42.78 3.51 -11.53
N ASN A 75 42.47 2.22 -11.62
CA ASN A 75 43.05 1.33 -12.62
C ASN A 75 42.60 1.70 -14.04
N VAL A 76 41.32 2.02 -14.22
CA VAL A 76 40.74 2.48 -15.50
C VAL A 76 41.37 3.81 -15.94
N VAL A 77 41.46 4.80 -15.04
CA VAL A 77 42.08 6.09 -15.34
C VAL A 77 43.56 5.92 -15.72
N LYS A 78 44.31 5.09 -14.97
CA LYS A 78 45.71 4.77 -15.31
C LYS A 78 45.81 4.15 -16.71
N LEU A 79 44.94 3.19 -17.02
CA LEU A 79 44.89 2.52 -18.32
C LEU A 79 44.58 3.51 -19.46
N MET A 80 43.63 4.43 -19.27
CA MET A 80 43.29 5.45 -20.27
C MET A 80 44.45 6.42 -20.51
N ILE A 81 45.17 6.82 -19.46
CA ILE A 81 46.32 7.73 -19.58
C ILE A 81 47.52 7.02 -20.23
N ASP A 82 47.84 5.79 -19.82
CA ASP A 82 48.95 5.02 -20.40
C ASP A 82 48.70 4.70 -21.88
N ARG A 83 47.43 4.50 -22.28
CA ARG A 83 47.03 4.37 -23.69
C ARG A 83 47.38 5.62 -24.51
N ARG A 84 47.21 6.82 -23.96
CA ARG A 84 47.58 8.07 -24.64
C ARG A 84 49.09 8.32 -24.71
N ARG A 85 49.89 7.72 -23.82
CA ARG A 85 51.35 7.91 -23.76
C ARG A 85 52.15 6.94 -24.63
N GLY A 86 51.48 6.07 -25.39
CA GLY A 86 52.14 5.22 -26.40
C GLY A 86 53.15 4.22 -25.84
N VAL A 87 53.04 3.84 -24.56
CA VAL A 87 54.00 2.94 -23.90
C VAL A 87 53.96 1.56 -24.56
N LEU A 88 55.13 1.05 -24.99
CA LEU A 88 55.28 -0.30 -25.55
C LEU A 88 54.69 -1.34 -24.58
N GLY A 89 53.70 -2.10 -25.03
CA GLY A 89 52.93 -3.08 -24.22
C GLY A 89 51.55 -2.63 -23.73
N SER A 90 51.24 -1.32 -23.72
CA SER A 90 49.93 -0.81 -23.28
C SER A 90 48.76 -1.30 -24.15
N LYS A 91 48.96 -1.38 -25.47
CA LYS A 91 47.93 -1.85 -26.42
C LYS A 91 47.47 -3.28 -26.16
N LEU A 92 48.40 -4.18 -25.81
CA LEU A 92 48.12 -5.58 -25.45
C LEU A 92 47.30 -5.65 -24.16
N LYS A 93 47.73 -4.91 -23.12
CA LYS A 93 47.03 -4.87 -21.83
C LYS A 93 45.61 -4.33 -21.97
N THR A 94 45.40 -3.26 -22.73
CA THR A 94 44.06 -2.70 -22.97
C THR A 94 43.18 -3.65 -23.77
N LYS A 95 43.71 -4.31 -24.82
CA LYS A 95 42.95 -5.29 -25.61
C LYS A 95 42.48 -6.46 -24.76
N LEU A 96 43.35 -6.98 -23.89
CA LEU A 96 43.01 -8.07 -22.96
C LEU A 96 41.94 -7.65 -21.95
N VAL A 97 42.10 -6.48 -21.31
CA VAL A 97 41.10 -5.96 -20.36
C VAL A 97 39.75 -5.71 -21.03
N ALA A 98 39.73 -5.20 -22.26
CA ALA A 98 38.50 -4.96 -23.00
C ALA A 98 37.76 -6.27 -23.32
N ILE A 99 38.48 -7.31 -23.76
CA ILE A 99 37.88 -8.63 -24.03
C ILE A 99 37.35 -9.25 -22.73
N LEU A 100 38.11 -9.18 -21.65
CA LEU A 100 37.67 -9.70 -20.35
C LEU A 100 36.42 -8.97 -19.83
N ALA A 101 36.40 -7.63 -19.93
CA ALA A 101 35.25 -6.82 -19.54
C ALA A 101 34.02 -7.16 -20.40
N PHE A 102 34.19 -7.32 -21.72
CA PHE A 102 33.11 -7.74 -22.60
C PHE A 102 32.58 -9.13 -22.21
N PHE A 103 33.47 -10.09 -21.94
CA PHE A 103 33.10 -11.45 -21.56
C PHE A 103 32.38 -11.51 -20.20
N ALA A 104 32.71 -10.62 -19.26
CA ALA A 104 32.01 -10.50 -17.97
C ALA A 104 30.66 -9.77 -18.10
N LEU A 105 30.58 -8.72 -18.93
CA LEU A 105 29.37 -7.93 -19.12
C LEU A 105 28.32 -8.65 -19.96
N ALA A 106 28.73 -9.39 -20.99
CA ALA A 106 27.82 -10.07 -21.90
C ALA A 106 26.78 -10.99 -21.18
N PRO A 107 27.18 -11.97 -20.35
CA PRO A 107 26.22 -12.82 -19.65
C PRO A 107 25.41 -12.05 -18.61
N THR A 108 26.00 -11.02 -17.98
CA THR A 108 25.32 -10.18 -16.99
C THR A 108 24.18 -9.39 -17.61
N LEU A 109 24.40 -8.80 -18.80
CA LEU A 109 23.37 -8.06 -19.53
C LEU A 109 22.25 -8.97 -20.03
N VAL A 110 22.59 -10.16 -20.52
CA VAL A 110 21.60 -11.18 -20.91
C VAL A 110 20.74 -11.56 -19.71
N LEU A 111 21.36 -11.86 -18.57
CA LEU A 111 20.66 -12.19 -17.34
C LEU A 111 19.78 -11.03 -16.87
N PHE A 112 20.26 -9.80 -16.92
CA PHE A 112 19.49 -8.61 -16.55
C PHE A 112 18.24 -8.43 -17.44
N TYR A 113 18.39 -8.61 -18.75
CA TYR A 113 17.28 -8.52 -19.69
C TYR A 113 16.22 -9.61 -19.44
N VAL A 114 16.66 -10.86 -19.31
CA VAL A 114 15.78 -12.01 -19.01
C VAL A 114 15.10 -11.85 -17.65
N SER A 115 15.86 -11.44 -16.62
CA SER A 115 15.36 -11.25 -15.27
C SER A 115 14.29 -10.16 -15.20
N THR A 116 14.47 -9.05 -15.94
CA THR A 116 13.46 -7.99 -16.02
C THR A 116 12.15 -8.53 -16.60
N GLY A 117 12.22 -9.28 -17.69
CA GLY A 117 11.05 -9.92 -18.29
C GLY A 117 10.39 -10.96 -17.38
N PHE A 118 11.20 -11.76 -16.69
CA PHE A 118 10.74 -12.74 -15.72
C PHE A 118 10.00 -12.06 -14.57
N ILE A 119 10.59 -11.01 -13.96
CA ILE A 119 9.96 -10.24 -12.89
C ILE A 119 8.61 -9.71 -13.33
N SER A 120 8.50 -9.03 -14.48
CA SER A 120 7.22 -8.49 -14.93
C SER A 120 6.15 -9.57 -15.05
N ARG A 121 6.48 -10.72 -15.65
CA ARG A 121 5.53 -11.84 -15.81
C ARG A 121 5.16 -12.48 -14.48
N SER A 122 6.14 -12.71 -13.60
CA SER A 122 5.88 -13.27 -12.27
C SER A 122 5.01 -12.36 -11.41
N PHE A 123 5.19 -11.04 -11.52
CA PHE A 123 4.29 -10.07 -10.89
C PHE A 123 2.88 -10.18 -11.48
N ASP A 124 2.73 -10.18 -12.80
CA ASP A 124 1.40 -10.30 -13.42
C ASP A 124 0.69 -11.61 -13.03
N GLU A 125 1.39 -12.74 -13.03
CA GLU A 125 0.86 -14.05 -12.64
C GLU A 125 0.47 -14.09 -11.16
N TRP A 126 1.35 -13.65 -10.26
CA TRP A 126 1.08 -13.71 -8.82
C TRP A 126 0.00 -12.72 -8.36
N PHE A 127 -0.08 -11.56 -9.01
CA PHE A 127 -1.08 -10.54 -8.68
C PHE A 127 -2.44 -10.82 -9.31
N SER A 128 -2.50 -11.29 -10.57
CA SER A 128 -3.78 -11.50 -11.25
C SER A 128 -4.64 -12.59 -10.59
N ASP A 129 -4.06 -13.74 -10.23
CA ASP A 129 -4.80 -14.84 -9.61
C ASP A 129 -5.24 -14.53 -8.18
N ARG A 130 -4.36 -13.88 -7.41
CA ARG A 130 -4.65 -13.50 -6.03
C ARG A 130 -5.69 -12.39 -5.96
N VAL A 131 -5.57 -11.36 -6.79
CA VAL A 131 -6.53 -10.23 -6.80
C VAL A 131 -7.90 -10.68 -7.32
N ARG A 132 -7.95 -11.54 -8.35
CA ARG A 132 -9.23 -12.06 -8.87
C ARG A 132 -10.03 -12.80 -7.81
N THR A 133 -9.38 -13.69 -7.07
CA THR A 133 -10.01 -14.49 -6.00
C THR A 133 -10.49 -13.59 -4.86
N THR A 134 -9.63 -12.70 -4.34
CA THR A 134 -10.02 -11.77 -3.27
C THR A 134 -11.14 -10.81 -3.70
N MET A 135 -11.17 -10.38 -4.96
CA MET A 135 -12.24 -9.52 -5.48
C MET A 135 -13.58 -10.26 -5.59
N GLN A 136 -13.56 -11.54 -5.99
CA GLN A 136 -14.76 -12.38 -6.00
C GLN A 136 -15.28 -12.63 -4.59
N GLU A 137 -14.41 -13.01 -3.65
CA GLU A 137 -14.76 -13.21 -2.25
C GLU A 137 -15.32 -11.94 -1.60
N THR A 138 -14.73 -10.77 -1.88
CA THR A 138 -15.22 -9.47 -1.37
C THR A 138 -16.61 -9.14 -1.92
N ARG A 139 -16.86 -9.40 -3.22
CA ARG A 139 -18.18 -9.20 -3.83
C ARG A 139 -19.22 -10.13 -3.23
N GLU A 140 -18.88 -11.41 -3.07
CA GLU A 140 -19.77 -12.38 -2.44
C GLU A 140 -20.06 -12.04 -0.97
N ALA A 141 -19.06 -11.60 -0.22
CA ALA A 141 -19.22 -11.12 1.15
C ALA A 141 -20.16 -9.91 1.22
N GLY A 142 -19.99 -8.93 0.34
CA GLY A 142 -20.91 -7.78 0.23
C GLY A 142 -22.34 -8.20 -0.10
N ALA A 143 -22.52 -9.12 -1.06
CA ALA A 143 -23.84 -9.66 -1.41
C ALA A 143 -24.49 -10.50 -0.30
N ARG A 144 -23.69 -11.15 0.57
CA ARG A 144 -24.20 -11.86 1.75
C ARG A 144 -24.72 -10.89 2.81
N ILE A 145 -23.98 -9.81 3.09
CA ILE A 145 -24.40 -8.76 4.02
C ILE A 145 -25.73 -8.15 3.56
N TYR A 146 -25.83 -7.79 2.27
CA TYR A 146 -27.07 -7.20 1.73
C TYR A 146 -28.29 -8.12 1.91
N ARG A 147 -28.15 -9.42 1.61
CA ARG A 147 -29.23 -10.41 1.80
C ARG A 147 -29.56 -10.65 3.27
N GLN A 148 -28.57 -10.56 4.16
CA GLN A 148 -28.78 -10.68 5.59
C GLN A 148 -29.55 -9.47 6.14
N ASP A 149 -29.20 -8.26 5.72
CA ASP A 149 -29.90 -7.03 6.10
C ASP A 149 -31.34 -7.03 5.60
N GLN A 150 -31.59 -7.47 4.36
CA GLN A 150 -32.95 -7.62 3.83
C GLN A 150 -33.81 -8.56 4.70
N ARG A 151 -33.31 -9.76 5.02
CA ARG A 151 -34.03 -10.72 5.89
C ARG A 151 -34.27 -10.19 7.29
N ARG A 152 -33.29 -9.45 7.84
CA ARG A 152 -33.45 -8.78 9.14
C ARG A 152 -34.57 -7.74 9.08
N LEU A 153 -34.58 -6.88 8.06
CA LEU A 153 -35.60 -5.84 7.88
C LEU A 153 -36.99 -6.43 7.65
N GLU A 154 -37.12 -7.54 6.92
CA GLU A 154 -38.40 -8.27 6.82
C GLU A 154 -38.89 -8.80 8.17
N GLY A 155 -38.00 -9.32 9.02
CA GLY A 155 -38.36 -9.73 10.38
C GLY A 155 -38.84 -8.55 11.22
N LEU A 156 -38.17 -7.40 11.10
CA LEU A 156 -38.56 -6.18 11.81
C LEU A 156 -39.87 -5.60 11.28
N ALA A 157 -40.12 -5.66 9.97
CA ALA A 157 -41.37 -5.22 9.36
C ALA A 157 -42.56 -6.01 9.92
N ARG A 158 -42.43 -7.34 10.06
CA ARG A 158 -43.44 -8.19 10.69
C ARG A 158 -43.74 -7.79 12.13
N ILE A 159 -42.71 -7.52 12.94
CA ILE A 159 -42.87 -7.07 14.33
C ILE A 159 -43.50 -5.67 14.39
N ALA A 160 -43.08 -4.76 13.50
CA ALA A 160 -43.64 -3.42 13.42
C ALA A 160 -45.15 -3.47 13.12
N ILE A 161 -45.55 -4.34 12.20
CA ILE A 161 -46.94 -4.57 11.83
C ILE A 161 -47.77 -5.06 13.02
N GLU A 162 -47.25 -5.95 13.87
CA GLU A 162 -47.95 -6.41 15.08
C GLU A 162 -48.23 -5.29 16.09
N ARG A 163 -47.42 -4.22 16.07
CA ARG A 163 -47.59 -3.04 16.92
C ARG A 163 -48.55 -2.01 16.33
N VAL A 164 -48.87 -2.10 15.03
CA VAL A 164 -49.87 -1.26 14.37
C VAL A 164 -51.25 -1.84 14.59
N HIS A 165 -52.14 -1.08 15.22
CA HIS A 165 -53.54 -1.47 15.33
C HIS A 165 -54.43 -0.51 14.57
N ALA A 166 -55.36 -1.03 13.78
CA ALA A 166 -56.42 -0.23 13.19
C ALA A 166 -57.51 -0.03 14.24
N ARG A 167 -57.76 1.23 14.62
CA ARG A 167 -58.90 1.60 15.46
C ARG A 167 -59.98 2.21 14.58
N ARG A 168 -61.23 1.79 14.78
CA ARG A 168 -62.37 2.42 14.11
C ARG A 168 -62.51 3.86 14.62
N ALA A 169 -62.31 4.83 13.74
CA ALA A 169 -62.27 6.26 14.02
C ALA A 169 -63.60 6.97 13.67
N GLY A 170 -64.71 6.23 13.70
CA GLY A 170 -66.05 6.73 13.44
C GLY A 170 -66.56 6.41 12.03
N TRP A 171 -67.55 7.17 11.59
CA TRP A 171 -68.18 7.03 10.28
C TRP A 171 -67.94 8.31 9.49
N VAL A 172 -67.42 8.19 8.27
CA VAL A 172 -67.28 9.31 7.34
C VAL A 172 -68.12 8.95 6.11
N ALA A 173 -69.15 9.75 5.83
CA ALA A 173 -70.07 9.53 4.71
C ALA A 173 -70.71 8.12 4.66
N GLY A 174 -71.04 7.53 5.82
CA GLY A 174 -71.68 6.20 5.89
C GLY A 174 -70.71 5.02 5.69
N VAL A 175 -69.42 5.29 5.50
CA VAL A 175 -68.35 4.27 5.44
C VAL A 175 -67.64 4.22 6.80
N PRO A 176 -67.32 3.04 7.34
CA PRO A 176 -66.47 2.94 8.53
C PRO A 176 -65.10 3.55 8.25
N ALA A 177 -64.76 4.63 8.94
CA ALA A 177 -63.44 5.25 8.85
C ALA A 177 -62.50 4.52 9.81
N TRP A 178 -61.44 3.93 9.26
CA TRP A 178 -60.38 3.30 10.04
C TRP A 178 -59.23 4.29 10.19
N LYS A 179 -58.66 4.40 11.39
CA LYS A 179 -57.44 5.15 11.63
C LYS A 179 -56.40 4.22 12.18
N LEU A 180 -55.20 4.24 11.58
CA LEU A 180 -54.07 3.47 12.04
C LEU A 180 -53.50 4.13 13.30
N GLU A 181 -53.51 3.41 14.42
CA GLU A 181 -52.90 3.87 15.66
C GLU A 181 -51.42 3.47 15.65
N THR A 182 -50.54 4.42 15.33
CA THR A 182 -49.10 4.21 15.21
C THR A 182 -48.32 4.60 16.48
N THR A 183 -49.00 5.03 17.55
CA THR A 183 -48.35 5.53 18.79
C THR A 183 -47.42 4.49 19.44
N ARG A 184 -47.69 3.19 19.24
CA ARG A 184 -46.82 2.11 19.75
C ARG A 184 -45.57 1.84 18.90
N LEU A 185 -45.43 2.51 17.75
CA LEU A 185 -44.19 2.52 16.97
C LEU A 185 -43.23 3.62 17.42
N ASP A 186 -43.67 4.52 18.31
CA ASP A 186 -42.80 5.56 18.84
C ASP A 186 -41.62 4.90 19.59
N GLY A 187 -40.39 5.17 19.14
CA GLY A 187 -39.17 4.59 19.70
C GLY A 187 -38.71 3.25 19.11
N PHE A 188 -39.49 2.63 18.21
CA PHE A 188 -39.14 1.37 17.54
C PHE A 188 -37.78 1.43 16.82
N GLU A 189 -37.44 2.59 16.29
CA GLU A 189 -36.19 2.83 15.56
C GLU A 189 -34.96 2.79 16.45
N ASN A 190 -35.08 3.34 17.66
CA ASN A 190 -34.03 3.31 18.65
C ASN A 190 -33.92 1.90 19.26
N GLU A 191 -35.04 1.19 19.39
CA GLU A 191 -35.10 -0.18 19.92
C GLU A 191 -34.45 -1.21 18.98
N TYR A 192 -34.75 -1.14 17.67
CA TYR A 192 -34.28 -2.13 16.70
C TYR A 192 -33.13 -1.63 15.79
N GLY A 193 -32.73 -0.36 15.95
CA GLY A 193 -31.63 0.27 15.23
C GLY A 193 -31.92 0.50 13.75
N VAL A 194 -33.16 0.84 13.39
CA VAL A 194 -33.57 1.13 12.00
C VAL A 194 -33.58 2.65 11.73
N LYS A 195 -33.42 3.05 10.46
CA LYS A 195 -33.29 4.46 10.04
C LYS A 195 -34.64 5.19 10.08
N SER A 196 -35.66 4.59 9.46
CA SER A 196 -37.02 5.08 9.49
C SER A 196 -38.02 3.93 9.42
N VAL A 197 -39.21 4.14 9.97
CA VAL A 197 -40.37 3.26 9.78
C VAL A 197 -41.50 4.09 9.21
N THR A 198 -41.91 3.78 7.99
CA THR A 198 -43.01 4.47 7.31
C THR A 198 -44.23 3.56 7.22
N VAL A 199 -45.38 4.06 7.66
CA VAL A 199 -46.68 3.38 7.53
C VAL A 199 -47.47 4.08 6.44
N VAL A 200 -47.93 3.30 5.45
CA VAL A 200 -48.65 3.79 4.27
C VAL A 200 -50.00 3.09 4.19
N ASP A 201 -51.07 3.83 3.93
CA ASP A 201 -52.41 3.28 3.69
C ASP A 201 -52.53 2.70 2.26
N ARG A 202 -53.56 1.87 1.99
CA ARG A 202 -53.84 1.25 0.67
C ARG A 202 -53.98 2.28 -0.45
N SER A 203 -54.36 3.51 -0.13
CA SER A 203 -54.47 4.63 -1.07
C SER A 203 -53.12 5.23 -1.50
N GLY A 204 -52.00 4.77 -0.90
CA GLY A 204 -50.68 5.38 -1.07
C GLY A 204 -50.50 6.67 -0.26
N ALA A 205 -51.50 7.06 0.53
CA ALA A 205 -51.40 8.17 1.46
C ALA A 205 -50.45 7.80 2.61
N LEU A 206 -49.47 8.67 2.85
CA LEU A 206 -48.53 8.54 3.96
C LEU A 206 -49.28 8.86 5.26
N GLU A 207 -49.47 7.85 6.11
CA GLU A 207 -50.13 8.03 7.40
C GLU A 207 -49.16 8.60 8.43
N ARG A 208 -47.93 8.05 8.47
CA ARG A 208 -46.84 8.58 9.30
C ARG A 208 -45.47 8.01 8.94
N GLU A 209 -44.46 8.86 8.94
CA GLU A 209 -43.05 8.47 8.99
C GLU A 209 -42.54 8.70 10.41
N VAL A 210 -42.08 7.61 11.06
CA VAL A 210 -41.23 7.70 12.24
C VAL A 210 -39.81 7.72 11.69
N ALA A 211 -38.99 8.70 12.09
CA ALA A 211 -37.62 8.87 11.62
C ALA A 211 -36.63 8.94 12.80
N GLY A 212 -35.63 8.04 12.77
CA GLY A 212 -34.71 7.84 13.86
C GLY A 212 -33.53 8.78 13.77
N LYS A 213 -33.01 9.24 14.91
CA LYS A 213 -31.74 10.01 14.98
C LYS A 213 -30.51 9.13 14.78
N SER A 214 -30.58 8.12 13.91
CA SER A 214 -29.46 7.20 13.68
C SER A 214 -28.31 7.93 13.01
N ARG A 215 -27.15 7.95 13.68
CA ARG A 215 -25.92 8.60 13.21
C ARG A 215 -25.15 7.76 12.19
N TRP A 216 -25.59 6.53 11.93
CA TRP A 216 -24.96 5.60 11.01
C TRP A 216 -25.68 5.66 9.65
N ARG A 217 -24.92 5.98 8.59
CA ARG A 217 -25.38 5.94 7.20
C ARG A 217 -25.55 4.47 6.79
N ALA A 218 -26.71 3.89 7.07
CA ALA A 218 -27.10 2.61 6.48
C ALA A 218 -27.35 2.81 4.97
N PRO A 219 -27.02 1.83 4.12
CA PRO A 219 -27.48 1.83 2.73
C PRO A 219 -29.00 1.94 2.69
N ASP A 220 -29.55 2.64 1.68
CA ASP A 220 -30.98 2.80 1.48
C ASP A 220 -31.60 1.45 1.06
N ILE A 221 -31.90 0.60 2.04
CA ILE A 221 -32.60 -0.68 1.88
C ILE A 221 -34.00 -0.50 2.45
N PHE A 222 -35.02 -0.71 1.60
CA PHE A 222 -36.43 -0.62 1.96
C PHE A 222 -37.07 -2.00 1.87
N VAL A 223 -37.92 -2.32 2.85
CA VAL A 223 -38.74 -3.53 2.85
C VAL A 223 -40.19 -3.10 3.06
N VAL A 224 -41.08 -3.60 2.19
CA VAL A 224 -42.52 -3.33 2.25
C VAL A 224 -43.21 -4.60 2.71
N ASP A 225 -44.01 -4.50 3.77
CA ASP A 225 -44.85 -5.58 4.27
C ASP A 225 -46.29 -5.06 4.47
N SER A 226 -47.29 -5.92 4.33
CA SER A 226 -48.69 -5.52 4.20
C SER A 226 -49.64 -6.26 5.15
N LEU A 227 -50.61 -5.52 5.69
CA LEU A 227 -51.68 -6.05 6.54
C LEU A 227 -52.85 -6.56 5.66
N SER A 228 -52.90 -7.87 5.40
CA SER A 228 -54.01 -8.50 4.68
C SER A 228 -55.27 -8.70 5.55
N ARG A 229 -55.16 -8.63 6.88
CA ARG A 229 -56.20 -8.95 7.87
C ARG A 229 -57.43 -8.02 7.92
N PHE A 230 -57.47 -6.95 7.14
CA PHE A 230 -58.54 -5.96 7.15
C PHE A 230 -59.28 -5.90 5.80
N ALA A 231 -59.35 -7.02 5.07
CA ALA A 231 -59.94 -7.10 3.74
C ALA A 231 -61.41 -7.58 3.68
N ASP A 232 -62.06 -7.79 4.83
CA ASP A 232 -63.46 -8.24 4.91
C ASP A 232 -64.42 -7.12 5.33
#